data_AF-K9DK62-F1
#
_entry.id   AF-K9DK62-F1
#
_cell.length_a   1.000
_cell.length_b   1.000
_cell.length_c   1.000
_cell.angle_alpha   90.00
_cell.angle_beta   90.00
_cell.angle_gamma   90.00
#
_symmetry.space_group_name_H-M   'P 1'
#
loop_
_entity.id
_entity.type
_entity.pdbx_description
1 polymer ?
#
loop_
_entity_poly.entity_id
_entity_poly.type
_entity_poly.pdbx_seq_one_letter_code
_entity_poly.pdbx_strand_id
1 'polypeptide(L)'
;MNLQEARQKIDELDKVLITTFEQRLKVILEIAKIKEKENLGIYEPEREQEVLAKTLSYVQAGDLKGYVNNFVNSILDISKTCQKQHMQQHIFLIGMPGAGKTTVGKALAQHQGMEFYDLDAVIQEKTGKSIQNIIIYDGEEAFRHDEFEAITDIVNHKMPAVIATGGGTVLSEDTVKLMRESGFVVFIHRDVTQILDDLDMEIRPLLKESIEYIFRLYEERYPLYEKVSHVKVQNASTIADAVDQIVEALPKVVR
;
A
#
# COMPACT_ATOMS: atom_id res chain seq x y z
N MET A 1 42.87 21.25 -20.31
CA MET A 1 41.43 21.55 -20.38
C MET A 1 41.18 22.75 -19.49
N ASN A 2 40.65 23.84 -20.05
CA ASN A 2 40.21 24.99 -19.24
C ASN A 2 38.80 24.73 -18.67
N LEU A 3 38.33 25.62 -17.77
CA LEU A 3 37.03 25.42 -17.11
C LEU A 3 35.84 25.41 -18.08
N GLN A 4 35.90 26.21 -19.14
CA GLN A 4 34.80 26.31 -20.11
C GLN A 4 34.73 25.06 -20.99
N GLU A 5 35.88 24.55 -21.45
CA GLU A 5 36.00 23.27 -22.15
C GLU A 5 35.54 22.11 -21.26
N ALA A 6 35.85 22.15 -19.96
CA ALA A 6 35.40 21.13 -19.00
C ALA A 6 33.87 21.11 -18.86
N ARG A 7 33.25 22.29 -18.77
CA ARG A 7 31.78 22.43 -18.68
C ARG A 7 31.09 21.94 -19.94
N GLN A 8 31.58 22.34 -21.11
CA GLN A 8 31.03 21.84 -22.38
C GLN A 8 31.09 20.32 -22.48
N LYS A 9 32.20 19.72 -22.02
CA LYS A 9 32.31 18.26 -21.98
C LYS A 9 31.30 17.62 -21.02
N ILE A 10 31.00 18.24 -19.88
CA ILE A 10 29.94 17.78 -18.98
C ILE A 10 28.58 17.89 -19.66
N ASP A 11 28.26 19.01 -20.34
CA ASP A 11 26.99 19.19 -21.03
C ASP A 11 26.74 18.11 -22.09
N GLU A 12 27.78 17.72 -22.83
CA GLU A 12 27.72 16.61 -23.79
C GLU A 12 27.48 15.26 -23.11
N LEU A 13 28.11 15.00 -21.97
CA LEU A 13 27.91 13.78 -21.19
C LEU A 13 26.52 13.73 -20.57
N ASP A 14 26.02 14.84 -20.03
CA ASP A 14 24.69 14.94 -19.44
C ASP A 14 23.60 14.68 -20.47
N LYS A 15 23.78 15.17 -21.71
CA LYS A 15 22.88 14.84 -22.81
C LYS A 15 22.81 13.33 -23.06
N VAL A 16 23.97 12.65 -23.09
CA VAL A 16 24.01 11.19 -23.26
C VAL A 16 23.38 10.48 -22.06
N LEU A 17 23.68 10.91 -20.83
CA LEU A 17 23.11 10.33 -19.60
C LEU A 17 21.58 10.43 -19.59
N ILE A 18 21.03 11.62 -19.86
CA ILE A 18 19.58 11.85 -19.83
C ILE A 18 18.87 11.04 -20.91
N THR A 19 19.35 11.09 -22.16
CA THR A 19 18.73 10.34 -23.26
C THR A 19 18.80 8.82 -23.07
N THR A 20 19.93 8.31 -22.54
CA THR A 20 20.08 6.88 -22.20
C THR A 20 19.17 6.50 -21.03
N PHE A 21 19.04 7.37 -20.03
CA PHE A 21 18.16 7.12 -18.91
C PHE A 21 16.69 7.10 -19.32
N GLU A 22 16.26 7.99 -20.23
CA GLU A 22 14.91 7.96 -20.81
C GLU A 22 14.63 6.65 -21.55
N GLN A 23 15.56 6.17 -22.38
CA GLN A 23 15.45 4.87 -23.05
C GLN A 23 15.33 3.74 -22.03
N ARG A 24 16.14 3.78 -20.96
CA ARG A 24 16.07 2.80 -19.87
C ARG A 24 14.69 2.81 -19.20
N LEU A 25 14.12 3.98 -18.93
CA LEU A 25 12.77 4.08 -18.34
C LEU A 25 11.68 3.48 -19.25
N LYS A 26 11.80 3.63 -20.57
CA LYS A 26 10.86 2.97 -21.52
C LYS A 26 10.90 1.44 -21.37
N VAL A 27 12.09 0.85 -21.25
CA VAL A 27 12.22 -0.60 -20.99
C VAL A 27 11.67 -0.97 -19.61
N ILE A 28 11.85 -0.12 -18.58
CA ILE A 28 11.25 -0.34 -17.27
C ILE A 28 9.71 -0.38 -17.35
N LEU A 29 9.09 0.46 -18.19
CA LEU A 29 7.64 0.41 -18.43
C LEU A 29 7.20 -0.87 -19.14
N GLU A 30 8.00 -1.39 -20.06
CA GLU A 30 7.74 -2.70 -20.68
C GLU A 30 7.84 -3.84 -19.65
N ILE A 31 8.87 -3.81 -18.79
CA ILE A 31 9.02 -4.75 -17.68
C ILE A 31 7.83 -4.67 -16.73
N ALA A 32 7.36 -3.46 -16.39
CA ALA A 32 6.18 -3.25 -15.56
C ALA A 32 4.95 -3.99 -16.13
N LYS A 33 4.71 -3.86 -17.45
CA LYS A 33 3.61 -4.55 -18.15
C LYS A 33 3.76 -6.07 -18.13
N ILE A 34 4.98 -6.57 -18.31
CA ILE A 34 5.26 -8.01 -18.24
C ILE A 34 5.01 -8.53 -16.83
N LYS A 35 5.57 -7.85 -15.81
CA LYS A 35 5.40 -8.22 -14.41
C LYS A 35 3.94 -8.21 -13.99
N GLU A 36 3.18 -7.21 -14.44
CA GLU A 36 1.74 -7.14 -14.18
C GLU A 36 1.00 -8.32 -14.82
N LYS A 37 1.33 -8.69 -16.06
CA LYS A 37 0.73 -9.84 -16.75
C LYS A 37 1.11 -11.19 -16.12
N GLU A 38 2.33 -11.31 -15.62
CA GLU A 38 2.89 -12.55 -15.07
C GLU A 38 2.76 -12.66 -13.54
N ASN A 39 2.14 -11.66 -12.89
CA ASN A 39 2.00 -11.57 -11.44
C ASN A 39 3.34 -11.61 -10.67
N LEU A 40 4.32 -10.86 -11.15
CA LEU A 40 5.65 -10.78 -10.56
C LEU A 40 5.81 -9.51 -9.70
N GLY A 41 6.50 -9.65 -8.56
CA GLY A 41 6.79 -8.55 -7.67
C GLY A 41 7.74 -7.51 -8.26
N ILE A 42 7.64 -6.26 -7.79
CA ILE A 42 8.54 -5.16 -8.19
C ILE A 42 9.93 -5.36 -7.58
N TYR A 43 10.00 -5.70 -6.30
CA TYR A 43 11.24 -5.87 -5.54
C TYR A 43 11.81 -7.28 -5.71
N GLU A 44 13.04 -7.36 -6.22
CA GLU A 44 13.76 -8.61 -6.46
C GLU A 44 15.20 -8.46 -5.92
N PRO A 45 15.44 -8.77 -4.64
CA PRO A 45 16.70 -8.43 -3.96
C PRO A 45 17.93 -9.09 -4.61
N GLU A 46 17.83 -10.36 -5.00
CA GLU A 46 18.92 -11.08 -5.68
C GLU A 46 19.26 -10.40 -7.00
N ARG A 47 18.25 -10.01 -7.78
CA ARG A 47 18.42 -9.33 -9.04
C ARG A 47 19.04 -7.94 -8.87
N GLU A 48 18.64 -7.19 -7.85
CA GLU A 48 19.22 -5.88 -7.55
C GLU A 48 20.71 -6.00 -7.17
N GLN A 49 21.07 -7.01 -6.37
CA GLN A 49 22.46 -7.30 -6.03
C GLN A 49 23.30 -7.66 -7.26
N GLU A 50 22.76 -8.48 -8.17
CA GLU A 50 23.43 -8.79 -9.45
C GLU A 50 23.67 -7.54 -10.29
N VAL A 51 22.68 -6.66 -10.40
CA VAL A 51 22.78 -5.41 -11.18
C VAL A 51 23.85 -4.49 -10.59
N LEU A 52 23.87 -4.34 -9.26
CA LEU A 52 24.90 -3.58 -8.55
C LEU A 52 26.30 -4.15 -8.80
N ALA A 53 26.48 -5.45 -8.58
CA ALA A 53 27.77 -6.12 -8.76
C ALA A 53 28.28 -5.98 -10.20
N LYS A 54 27.40 -6.21 -11.18
CA LYS A 54 27.71 -6.05 -12.60
C LYS A 54 28.07 -4.60 -12.96
N THR A 55 27.29 -3.63 -12.49
CA THR A 55 27.52 -2.22 -12.83
C THR A 55 28.81 -1.69 -12.22
N LEU A 56 29.11 -2.05 -10.97
CA LEU A 56 30.35 -1.66 -10.30
C LEU A 56 31.59 -2.29 -10.93
N SER A 57 31.46 -3.44 -11.62
CA SER A 57 32.57 -4.08 -12.36
C SER A 57 33.09 -3.24 -13.53
N TYR A 58 32.27 -2.34 -14.08
CA TYR A 58 32.68 -1.45 -15.17
C TYR A 58 33.51 -0.25 -14.70
N VAL A 59 33.54 0.00 -13.37
CA VAL A 59 34.23 1.15 -12.79
C VAL A 59 35.68 0.77 -12.45
N GLN A 60 36.61 1.28 -13.26
CA GLN A 60 38.05 1.01 -13.09
C GLN A 60 38.72 1.89 -12.01
N ALA A 61 38.25 3.12 -11.83
CA ALA A 61 38.79 4.07 -10.85
C ALA A 61 38.21 3.79 -9.45
N GLY A 62 39.06 3.30 -8.53
CA GLY A 62 38.64 2.85 -7.20
C GLY A 62 38.06 3.96 -6.31
N ASP A 63 38.57 5.18 -6.44
CA ASP A 63 38.14 6.39 -5.74
C ASP A 63 36.74 6.87 -6.16
N LEU A 64 36.30 6.54 -7.38
CA LEU A 64 34.99 6.93 -7.90
C LEU A 64 33.87 5.91 -7.62
N LYS A 65 34.21 4.70 -7.17
CA LYS A 65 33.25 3.60 -6.96
C LYS A 65 32.11 3.97 -6.01
N GLY A 66 32.39 4.70 -4.94
CA GLY A 66 31.37 5.13 -3.99
C GLY A 66 30.29 6.02 -4.61
N TYR A 67 30.70 6.97 -5.46
CA TYR A 67 29.76 7.85 -6.17
C TYR A 67 28.91 7.09 -7.17
N VAL A 68 29.52 6.16 -7.92
CA VAL A 68 28.78 5.31 -8.88
C VAL A 68 27.79 4.40 -8.14
N ASN A 69 28.18 3.83 -7.00
CA ASN A 69 27.28 3.03 -6.18
C ASN A 69 26.02 3.80 -5.77
N ASN A 70 26.18 5.04 -5.29
CA ASN A 70 25.05 5.89 -4.91
C ASN A 70 24.13 6.22 -6.10
N PHE A 71 24.74 6.50 -7.27
CA PHE A 71 24.01 6.74 -8.49
C PHE A 71 23.20 5.51 -8.94
N VAL A 72 23.81 4.32 -8.92
CA VAL A 72 23.13 3.07 -9.29
C VAL A 72 21.96 2.77 -8.35
N ASN A 73 22.15 2.92 -7.04
CA ASN A 73 21.06 2.76 -6.07
C ASN A 73 19.91 3.74 -6.34
N SER A 74 20.22 5.01 -6.61
CA SER A 74 19.22 6.02 -6.96
C SER A 74 18.45 5.64 -8.24
N ILE A 75 19.15 5.12 -9.24
CA ILE A 75 18.52 4.61 -10.47
C ILE A 75 17.60 3.43 -10.17
N LEU A 76 18.01 2.47 -9.34
CA LEU A 76 17.19 1.32 -8.96
C LEU A 76 15.91 1.79 -8.25
N ASP A 77 16.02 2.74 -7.34
CA ASP A 77 14.87 3.31 -6.63
C ASP A 77 13.91 4.06 -7.55
N ILE A 78 14.44 4.86 -8.49
CA ILE A 78 13.62 5.50 -9.54
C ILE A 78 12.92 4.43 -10.41
N SER A 79 13.61 3.33 -10.72
CA SER A 79 13.04 2.24 -11.53
C SER A 79 11.88 1.55 -10.82
N LYS A 80 12.03 1.29 -9.52
CA LYS A 80 10.97 0.72 -8.68
C LYS A 80 9.79 1.67 -8.58
N THR A 81 10.06 2.96 -8.38
CA THR A 81 9.03 4.01 -8.31
C THR A 81 8.25 4.10 -9.63
N CYS A 82 8.95 4.07 -10.77
CA CYS A 82 8.32 4.08 -12.09
C CYS A 82 7.45 2.84 -12.28
N GLN A 83 7.92 1.63 -11.98
CA GLN A 83 7.08 0.42 -12.02
C GLN A 83 5.85 0.57 -11.13
N LYS A 84 6.04 1.02 -9.88
CA LYS A 84 4.96 1.21 -8.89
C LYS A 84 3.86 2.15 -9.37
N GLN A 85 4.22 3.21 -10.10
CA GLN A 85 3.27 4.18 -10.66
C GLN A 85 2.53 3.67 -11.90
N HIS A 86 3.06 2.63 -12.56
CA HIS A 86 2.58 2.12 -13.84
C HIS A 86 2.05 0.69 -13.78
N MET A 87 2.02 0.07 -12.59
CA MET A 87 1.38 -1.21 -12.32
C MET A 87 0.18 -0.98 -11.40
N GLN A 88 -0.87 -1.78 -11.56
CA GLN A 88 -1.91 -1.86 -10.53
C GLN A 88 -1.29 -2.24 -9.18
N GLN A 89 -1.81 -1.65 -8.11
CA GLN A 89 -1.37 -1.90 -6.75
C GLN A 89 -2.53 -2.35 -5.88
N HIS A 90 -2.24 -3.03 -4.76
CA HIS A 90 -3.27 -3.30 -3.77
C HIS A 90 -3.90 -2.00 -3.25
N ILE A 91 -5.19 -2.04 -2.96
CA ILE A 91 -5.91 -0.93 -2.33
C ILE A 91 -6.34 -1.39 -0.95
N PHE A 92 -5.77 -0.80 0.09
CA PHE A 92 -6.08 -1.13 1.48
C PHE A 92 -7.13 -0.17 2.02
N LEU A 93 -8.24 -0.70 2.53
CA LEU A 93 -9.29 0.09 3.16
C LEU A 93 -9.15 -0.01 4.68
N ILE A 94 -8.84 1.12 5.31
CA ILE A 94 -8.74 1.28 6.76
C ILE A 94 -9.90 2.13 7.28
N GLY A 95 -10.16 2.05 8.58
CA GLY A 95 -11.19 2.84 9.25
C GLY A 95 -11.95 2.04 10.30
N MET A 96 -12.82 2.72 11.04
CA MET A 96 -13.54 2.12 12.16
C MET A 96 -14.40 0.92 11.75
N PRO A 97 -14.62 -0.06 12.64
CA PRO A 97 -15.70 -1.03 12.47
C PRO A 97 -17.04 -0.29 12.22
N GLY A 98 -17.85 -0.77 11.28
CA GLY A 98 -19.08 -0.09 10.87
C GLY A 98 -18.92 1.08 9.89
N ALA A 99 -17.68 1.47 9.54
CA ALA A 99 -17.44 2.52 8.54
C ALA A 99 -17.82 2.13 7.10
N GLY A 100 -18.16 0.85 6.84
CA GLY A 100 -18.59 0.37 5.52
C GLY A 100 -17.47 -0.15 4.61
N LYS A 101 -16.29 -0.45 5.15
CA LYS A 101 -15.11 -0.93 4.40
C LYS A 101 -15.41 -2.13 3.51
N THR A 102 -16.10 -3.15 4.03
CA THR A 102 -16.46 -4.35 3.25
C THR A 102 -17.42 -4.02 2.11
N THR A 103 -18.41 -3.15 2.36
CA THR A 103 -19.41 -2.76 1.36
C THR A 103 -18.79 -1.90 0.25
N VAL A 104 -18.06 -0.85 0.62
CA VAL A 104 -17.33 0.01 -0.33
C VAL A 104 -16.26 -0.78 -1.07
N GLY A 105 -15.54 -1.66 -0.38
CA GLY A 105 -14.48 -2.46 -0.97
C GLY A 105 -14.96 -3.46 -2.02
N LYS A 106 -16.09 -4.13 -1.78
CA LYS A 106 -16.71 -5.00 -2.80
C LYS A 106 -17.13 -4.22 -4.04
N ALA A 107 -17.75 -3.06 -3.85
CA ALA A 107 -18.16 -2.20 -4.96
C ALA A 107 -16.94 -1.66 -5.75
N LEU A 108 -15.90 -1.22 -5.05
CA LEU A 108 -14.65 -0.76 -5.66
C LEU A 108 -13.93 -1.87 -6.42
N ALA A 109 -13.84 -3.07 -5.84
CA ALA A 109 -13.22 -4.23 -6.49
C ALA A 109 -13.93 -4.58 -7.79
N GLN A 110 -15.27 -4.59 -7.78
CA GLN A 110 -16.08 -4.80 -8.97
C GLN A 110 -15.85 -3.70 -10.02
N HIS A 111 -15.79 -2.43 -9.60
CA HIS A 111 -15.54 -1.30 -10.51
C HIS A 111 -14.15 -1.39 -11.17
N GLN A 112 -13.13 -1.77 -10.40
CA GLN A 112 -11.74 -1.85 -10.87
C GLN A 112 -11.39 -3.17 -11.57
N GLY A 113 -12.28 -4.17 -11.52
CA GLY A 113 -12.00 -5.52 -12.02
C GLY A 113 -10.97 -6.28 -11.17
N MET A 114 -10.95 -6.02 -9.86
CA MET A 114 -10.00 -6.60 -8.90
C MET A 114 -10.71 -7.60 -8.00
N GLU A 115 -9.95 -8.48 -7.35
CA GLU A 115 -10.47 -9.30 -6.25
C GLU A 115 -10.69 -8.45 -4.99
N PHE A 116 -11.57 -8.94 -4.11
CA PHE A 116 -11.83 -8.35 -2.81
C PHE A 116 -11.47 -9.35 -1.70
N TYR A 117 -10.71 -8.89 -0.72
CA TYR A 117 -10.39 -9.63 0.50
C TYR A 117 -10.84 -8.86 1.74
N ASP A 118 -11.49 -9.56 2.67
CA ASP A 118 -11.74 -9.06 4.02
C ASP A 118 -10.74 -9.76 4.95
N LEU A 119 -9.81 -8.99 5.52
CA LEU A 119 -8.68 -9.54 6.27
C LEU A 119 -9.16 -10.30 7.51
N ASP A 120 -10.21 -9.82 8.18
CA ASP A 120 -10.79 -10.51 9.34
C ASP A 120 -11.39 -11.86 8.93
N ALA A 121 -11.96 -11.96 7.72
CA ALA A 121 -12.47 -13.23 7.18
C ALA A 121 -11.34 -14.20 6.81
N VAL A 122 -10.26 -13.69 6.22
CA VAL A 122 -9.08 -14.50 5.86
C VAL A 122 -8.42 -15.10 7.12
N ILE A 123 -8.30 -14.32 8.19
CA ILE A 123 -7.77 -14.80 9.48
C ILE A 123 -8.68 -15.89 10.06
N GLN A 124 -10.00 -15.69 10.04
CA GLN A 124 -10.96 -16.69 10.54
C GLN A 124 -10.91 -18.00 9.74
N GLU A 125 -10.75 -17.92 8.41
CA GLU A 125 -10.59 -19.09 7.56
C GLU A 125 -9.28 -19.84 7.86
N LYS A 126 -8.16 -19.12 8.03
CA LYS A 126 -6.84 -19.69 8.34
C LYS A 126 -6.79 -20.35 9.72
N THR A 127 -7.41 -19.72 10.73
CA THR A 127 -7.34 -20.16 12.13
C THR A 127 -8.48 -21.09 12.55
N GLY A 128 -9.61 -21.08 11.83
CA GLY A 128 -10.85 -21.76 12.22
C GLY A 128 -11.51 -21.17 13.48
N LYS A 129 -11.06 -20.00 13.96
CA LYS A 129 -11.57 -19.32 15.16
C LYS A 129 -12.18 -17.98 14.79
N SER A 130 -13.20 -17.54 15.52
CA SER A 130 -13.66 -16.15 15.43
C SER A 130 -12.59 -15.20 15.98
N ILE A 131 -12.53 -13.96 15.48
CA ILE A 131 -11.58 -12.95 15.98
C ILE A 131 -11.72 -12.75 17.50
N GLN A 132 -12.95 -12.74 18.01
CA GLN A 132 -13.20 -12.65 19.45
C GLN A 132 -12.55 -13.80 20.22
N ASN A 133 -12.65 -15.04 19.72
CA ASN A 133 -12.04 -16.19 20.37
C ASN A 133 -10.51 -16.13 20.32
N ILE A 134 -9.92 -15.68 19.21
CA ILE A 134 -8.45 -15.50 19.12
C ILE A 134 -8.01 -14.50 20.20
N ILE A 135 -8.65 -13.33 20.28
CA ILE A 135 -8.28 -12.30 21.27
C ILE A 135 -8.48 -12.79 22.71
N ILE A 136 -9.57 -13.51 23.01
CA ILE A 136 -9.88 -13.99 24.37
C ILE A 136 -8.94 -15.11 24.82
N TYR A 137 -8.69 -16.09 23.95
CA TYR A 137 -7.97 -17.32 24.32
C TYR A 137 -6.48 -17.29 23.99
N ASP A 138 -6.10 -16.62 22.89
CA ASP A 138 -4.73 -16.57 22.38
C ASP A 138 -4.07 -15.20 22.63
N GLY A 139 -4.86 -14.15 22.85
CA GLY A 139 -4.41 -12.79 23.18
C GLY A 139 -4.35 -11.85 21.97
N GLU A 140 -4.31 -10.54 22.24
CA GLU A 140 -4.26 -9.53 21.17
C GLU A 140 -2.94 -9.55 20.38
N GLU A 141 -1.82 -9.86 21.02
CA GLU A 141 -0.52 -9.99 20.34
C GLU A 141 -0.53 -11.13 19.30
N ALA A 142 -1.12 -12.27 19.65
CA ALA A 142 -1.30 -13.38 18.71
C ALA A 142 -2.20 -12.97 17.52
N PHE A 143 -3.31 -12.28 17.79
CA PHE A 143 -4.16 -11.75 16.73
C PHE A 143 -3.41 -10.76 15.81
N ARG A 144 -2.55 -9.90 16.36
CA ARG A 144 -1.72 -8.98 15.55
C ARG A 144 -0.71 -9.72 14.69
N HIS A 145 -0.14 -10.80 15.20
CA HIS A 145 0.74 -11.67 14.42
C HIS A 145 -0.02 -12.35 13.27
N ASP A 146 -1.19 -12.94 13.54
CA ASP A 146 -2.05 -13.55 12.52
C ASP A 146 -2.49 -12.52 11.47
N GLU A 147 -2.81 -11.29 11.89
CA GLU A 147 -3.16 -10.17 11.01
C GLU A 147 -2.00 -9.80 10.08
N PHE A 148 -0.78 -9.70 10.61
CA PHE A 148 0.41 -9.40 9.83
C PHE A 148 0.78 -10.52 8.85
N GLU A 149 0.66 -11.78 9.25
CA GLU A 149 0.88 -12.90 8.34
C GLU A 149 -0.15 -12.92 7.21
N ALA A 150 -1.45 -12.78 7.54
CA ALA A 150 -2.51 -12.85 6.54
C ALA A 150 -2.37 -11.75 5.47
N ILE A 151 -2.04 -10.52 5.86
CA ILE A 151 -1.83 -9.43 4.90
C ILE A 151 -0.54 -9.63 4.09
N THR A 152 0.51 -10.18 4.69
CA THR A 152 1.77 -10.52 4.00
C THR A 152 1.54 -11.58 2.94
N ASP A 153 0.77 -12.63 3.26
CA ASP A 153 0.41 -13.69 2.33
C ASP A 153 -0.36 -13.13 1.12
N ILE A 154 -1.31 -12.20 1.36
CA ILE A 154 -2.06 -11.55 0.28
C ILE A 154 -1.13 -10.71 -0.60
N VAL A 155 -0.31 -9.85 0.01
CA VAL A 155 0.61 -8.95 -0.70
C VAL A 155 1.63 -9.70 -1.55
N ASN A 156 2.14 -10.83 -1.06
CA ASN A 156 3.21 -11.56 -1.74
C ASN A 156 2.70 -12.54 -2.80
N HIS A 157 1.46 -13.00 -2.70
CA HIS A 157 0.99 -14.14 -3.51
C HIS A 157 -0.28 -13.87 -4.32
N LYS A 158 -0.95 -12.73 -4.12
CA LYS A 158 -2.17 -12.38 -4.87
C LYS A 158 -1.90 -11.26 -5.86
N MET A 159 -2.69 -11.25 -6.93
CA MET A 159 -2.77 -10.09 -7.82
C MET A 159 -3.19 -8.85 -7.00
N PRO A 160 -2.88 -7.64 -7.47
CA PRO A 160 -3.45 -6.41 -6.93
C PRO A 160 -4.95 -6.54 -6.67
N ALA A 161 -5.35 -6.29 -5.42
CA ALA A 161 -6.70 -6.51 -4.91
C ALA A 161 -7.14 -5.38 -3.98
N VAL A 162 -8.45 -5.28 -3.74
CA VAL A 162 -9.01 -4.41 -2.71
C VAL A 162 -9.09 -5.20 -1.40
N ILE A 163 -8.46 -4.70 -0.34
CA ILE A 163 -8.31 -5.40 0.92
C ILE A 163 -8.92 -4.53 2.03
N ALA A 164 -10.04 -4.98 2.61
CA ALA A 164 -10.59 -4.37 3.82
C ALA A 164 -9.86 -4.91 5.05
N THR A 165 -9.34 -4.02 5.90
CA THR A 165 -8.60 -4.42 7.11
C THR A 165 -9.48 -4.38 8.35
N GLY A 166 -9.00 -4.96 9.45
CA GLY A 166 -9.60 -4.79 10.77
C GLY A 166 -9.53 -3.33 11.25
N GLY A 167 -10.40 -2.96 12.19
CA GLY A 167 -10.36 -1.62 12.79
C GLY A 167 -9.12 -1.36 13.66
N GLY A 168 -8.36 -2.39 14.02
CA GLY A 168 -7.15 -2.27 14.84
C GLY A 168 -5.85 -2.30 14.03
N THR A 169 -5.91 -2.53 12.72
CA THR A 169 -4.73 -2.79 11.88
C THR A 169 -3.71 -1.63 11.93
N VAL A 170 -4.18 -0.40 12.07
CA VAL A 170 -3.32 0.81 12.14
C VAL A 170 -2.47 0.91 13.42
N LEU A 171 -2.72 0.05 14.41
CA LEU A 171 -1.94 -0.01 15.64
C LEU A 171 -0.60 -0.76 15.44
N SER A 172 -0.49 -1.57 14.40
CA SER A 172 0.73 -2.30 14.05
C SER A 172 1.60 -1.49 13.10
N GLU A 173 2.76 -1.03 13.55
CA GLU A 173 3.70 -0.27 12.72
C GLU A 173 4.21 -1.11 11.52
N ASP A 174 4.47 -2.40 11.73
CA ASP A 174 4.93 -3.31 10.69
C ASP A 174 3.85 -3.51 9.61
N THR A 175 2.60 -3.71 10.02
CA THR A 175 1.48 -3.85 9.08
C THR A 175 1.26 -2.55 8.29
N VAL A 176 1.33 -1.40 8.97
CA VAL A 176 1.23 -0.08 8.34
C VAL A 176 2.33 0.12 7.31
N LYS A 177 3.57 -0.21 7.65
CA LYS A 177 4.72 -0.11 6.75
C LYS A 177 4.51 -0.97 5.50
N LEU A 178 4.13 -2.24 5.68
CA LEU A 178 3.86 -3.16 4.58
C LEU A 178 2.75 -2.63 3.66
N MET A 179 1.64 -2.13 4.21
CA MET A 179 0.55 -1.55 3.41
C MET A 179 1.03 -0.36 2.56
N ARG A 180 1.83 0.55 3.13
CA ARG A 180 2.34 1.73 2.41
C ARG A 180 3.38 1.38 1.35
N GLU A 181 4.19 0.36 1.61
CA GLU A 181 5.17 -0.13 0.64
C GLU A 181 4.48 -0.85 -0.52
N SER A 182 3.39 -1.57 -0.24
CA SER A 182 2.77 -2.52 -1.18
C SER A 182 1.51 -2.01 -1.89
N GLY A 183 0.97 -0.85 -1.51
CA GLY A 183 -0.25 -0.35 -2.14
C GLY A 183 -0.71 1.04 -1.71
N PHE A 184 -1.96 1.35 -2.08
CA PHE A 184 -2.62 2.60 -1.81
C PHE A 184 -3.59 2.44 -0.65
N VAL A 185 -3.39 3.23 0.41
CA VAL A 185 -4.17 3.15 1.65
C VAL A 185 -5.26 4.22 1.67
N VAL A 186 -6.51 3.79 1.74
CA VAL A 186 -7.71 4.62 1.76
C VAL A 186 -8.33 4.56 3.15
N PHE A 187 -8.50 5.70 3.80
CA PHE A 187 -9.30 5.81 5.01
C PHE A 187 -10.77 6.02 4.65
N ILE A 188 -11.59 5.00 4.90
CA ILE A 188 -13.05 5.11 4.82
C ILE A 188 -13.54 5.74 6.12
N HIS A 189 -13.88 7.02 6.04
CA HIS A 189 -14.36 7.80 7.16
C HIS A 189 -15.89 7.83 7.19
N ARG A 190 -16.43 7.50 8.35
CA ARG A 190 -17.85 7.64 8.67
C ARG A 190 -17.96 8.19 10.08
N ASP A 191 -18.84 9.16 10.28
CA ASP A 191 -19.02 9.77 11.59
C ASP A 191 -19.42 8.73 12.63
N VAL A 192 -18.83 8.84 13.81
CA VAL A 192 -19.09 7.91 14.92
C VAL A 192 -20.58 7.83 15.27
N THR A 193 -21.31 8.94 15.18
CA THR A 193 -22.76 8.97 15.39
C THR A 193 -23.51 8.11 14.37
N GLN A 194 -23.13 8.16 13.10
CA GLN A 194 -23.71 7.34 12.04
C GLN A 194 -23.35 5.85 12.19
N ILE A 195 -22.14 5.55 12.69
CA ILE A 195 -21.74 4.17 13.03
C ILE A 195 -22.63 3.63 14.17
N LEU A 196 -22.96 4.48 15.15
CA LEU A 196 -23.80 4.12 16.29
C LEU A 196 -25.30 4.05 15.95
N ASP A 197 -25.77 4.74 14.92
CA ASP A 197 -27.15 4.66 14.45
C ASP A 197 -27.47 3.35 13.72
N ASP A 198 -26.47 2.75 13.07
CA ASP A 198 -26.59 1.43 12.43
C ASP A 198 -26.53 0.27 13.45
N LEU A 199 -26.11 0.54 14.69
CA LEU A 199 -26.17 -0.42 15.79
C LEU A 199 -27.58 -0.41 16.39
N ASP A 200 -28.28 -1.54 16.27
CA ASP A 200 -29.71 -1.71 16.56
C ASP A 200 -30.22 -0.92 17.79
N MET A 201 -31.23 -0.09 17.56
CA MET A 201 -31.77 0.84 18.56
C MET A 201 -32.45 0.15 19.75
N GLU A 202 -32.93 -1.09 19.60
CA GLU A 202 -33.64 -1.83 20.65
C GLU A 202 -32.73 -2.30 21.80
N ILE A 203 -31.42 -2.33 21.59
CA ILE A 203 -30.43 -2.83 22.57
C ILE A 203 -29.72 -1.66 23.30
N ARG A 204 -29.97 -0.41 22.90
CA ARG A 204 -29.29 0.82 23.39
C ARG A 204 -29.15 0.95 24.92
N PRO A 205 -30.13 0.58 25.76
CA PRO A 205 -29.96 0.65 27.22
C PRO A 205 -28.87 -0.30 27.76
N LEU A 206 -28.63 -1.43 27.10
CA LEU A 206 -27.59 -2.41 27.45
C LEU A 206 -26.22 -2.09 26.81
N LEU A 207 -26.18 -1.12 25.87
CA LEU A 207 -25.00 -0.79 25.07
C LEU A 207 -24.26 0.46 25.55
N LYS A 208 -24.64 1.10 26.68
CA LYS A 208 -24.02 2.37 27.09
C LYS A 208 -22.49 2.26 27.24
N GLU A 209 -22.02 1.20 27.89
CA GLU A 209 -20.58 0.89 27.99
C GLU A 209 -19.96 0.63 26.61
N SER A 210 -20.71 0.01 25.70
CA SER A 210 -20.29 -0.25 24.31
C SER A 210 -20.19 1.03 23.49
N ILE A 211 -21.08 2.01 23.69
CA ILE A 211 -21.07 3.32 23.03
C ILE A 211 -19.85 4.12 23.49
N GLU A 212 -19.64 4.25 24.80
CA GLU A 212 -18.48 4.94 25.37
C GLU A 212 -17.16 4.29 24.93
N TYR A 213 -17.14 2.96 24.82
CA TYR A 213 -16.01 2.22 24.26
C TYR A 213 -15.76 2.53 22.79
N ILE A 214 -16.79 2.53 21.94
CA ILE A 214 -16.67 2.86 20.51
C ILE A 214 -16.18 4.31 20.32
N PHE A 215 -16.71 5.27 21.07
CA PHE A 215 -16.24 6.65 21.05
C PHE A 215 -14.76 6.77 21.43
N ARG A 216 -14.33 6.06 22.47
CA ARG A 216 -12.93 6.04 22.90
C ARG A 216 -12.01 5.46 21.83
N LEU A 217 -12.40 4.32 21.24
CA LEU A 217 -11.66 3.71 20.13
C LEU A 217 -11.59 4.66 18.93
N TYR A 218 -12.68 5.37 18.64
CA TYR A 218 -12.73 6.34 17.57
C TYR A 218 -11.72 7.46 17.80
N GLU A 219 -11.76 8.11 18.96
CA GLU A 219 -10.84 9.20 19.35
C GLU A 219 -9.37 8.75 19.32
N GLU A 220 -9.08 7.54 19.79
CA GLU A 220 -7.73 6.97 19.81
C GLU A 220 -7.19 6.68 18.40
N ARG A 221 -8.03 6.09 17.53
CA ARG A 221 -7.59 5.57 16.23
C ARG A 221 -7.74 6.57 15.10
N TYR A 222 -8.61 7.56 15.23
CA TYR A 222 -8.86 8.56 14.19
C TYR A 222 -7.58 9.27 13.71
N PRO A 223 -6.71 9.79 14.62
CA PRO A 223 -5.45 10.41 14.20
C PRO A 223 -4.51 9.43 13.49
N LEU A 224 -4.57 8.14 13.83
CA LEU A 224 -3.77 7.10 13.19
C LEU A 224 -4.28 6.82 11.78
N TYR A 225 -5.59 6.72 11.57
CA TYR A 225 -6.15 6.56 10.22
C TYR A 225 -5.75 7.72 9.32
N GLU A 226 -5.84 8.96 9.80
CA GLU A 226 -5.42 10.14 9.04
C GLU A 226 -3.93 10.08 8.69
N LYS A 227 -3.07 9.80 9.68
CA LYS A 227 -1.61 9.70 9.48
C LYS A 227 -1.23 8.61 8.47
N VAL A 228 -1.90 7.46 8.51
CA VAL A 228 -1.54 6.27 7.72
C VAL A 228 -2.08 6.35 6.29
N SER A 229 -3.22 7.01 6.07
CA SER A 229 -3.88 7.06 4.77
C SER A 229 -3.11 7.88 3.72
N HIS A 230 -3.35 7.55 2.44
CA HIS A 230 -3.00 8.42 1.31
C HIS A 230 -4.16 9.38 0.99
N VAL A 231 -5.39 8.92 1.19
CA VAL A 231 -6.61 9.70 1.03
C VAL A 231 -7.63 9.32 2.10
N LYS A 232 -8.39 10.31 2.54
CA LYS A 232 -9.59 10.14 3.35
C LYS A 232 -10.82 10.30 2.46
N VAL A 233 -11.74 9.34 2.52
CA VAL A 233 -12.99 9.32 1.75
C VAL A 233 -14.17 9.28 2.70
N GLN A 234 -15.14 10.17 2.47
CA GLN A 234 -16.34 10.24 3.30
C GLN A 234 -17.38 9.21 2.81
N ASN A 235 -17.78 8.30 3.69
CA ASN A 235 -18.90 7.39 3.45
C ASN A 235 -20.15 7.88 4.19
N ALA A 236 -20.75 8.97 3.72
CA ALA A 236 -21.94 9.60 4.32
C ALA A 236 -23.17 9.64 3.40
N SER A 237 -22.99 9.43 2.09
CA SER A 237 -24.06 9.46 1.08
C SER A 237 -24.27 8.07 0.48
N THR A 238 -23.91 7.89 -0.79
CA THR A 238 -24.05 6.61 -1.50
C THR A 238 -22.71 5.89 -1.58
N ILE A 239 -22.76 4.56 -1.71
CA ILE A 239 -21.57 3.74 -1.95
C ILE A 239 -20.87 4.16 -3.26
N ALA A 240 -21.66 4.58 -4.28
CA ALA A 240 -21.14 5.03 -5.55
C ALA A 240 -20.27 6.29 -5.39
N ASP A 241 -20.73 7.29 -4.62
CA ASP A 241 -19.95 8.51 -4.37
C ASP A 241 -18.61 8.21 -3.68
N ALA A 242 -18.61 7.26 -2.74
CA ALA A 242 -17.39 6.83 -2.07
C ALA A 242 -16.43 6.13 -3.04
N VAL A 243 -16.95 5.25 -3.92
CA VAL A 243 -16.15 4.59 -4.96
C VAL A 243 -15.56 5.61 -5.93
N ASP A 244 -16.35 6.58 -6.40
CA ASP A 244 -15.90 7.61 -7.33
C ASP A 244 -14.79 8.48 -6.73
N GLN A 245 -14.94 8.89 -5.46
CA GLN A 245 -13.89 9.62 -4.73
C GLN A 245 -12.60 8.81 -4.60
N ILE A 246 -12.70 7.49 -4.35
CA ILE A 246 -11.52 6.63 -4.30
C ILE A 246 -10.86 6.59 -5.68
N VAL A 247 -11.63 6.33 -6.74
CA VAL A 247 -11.12 6.22 -8.11
C VAL A 247 -10.46 7.51 -8.59
N GLU A 248 -11.02 8.67 -8.25
CA GLU A 248 -10.42 9.97 -8.57
C GLU A 248 -9.08 10.20 -7.85
N ALA A 249 -8.95 9.70 -6.62
CA ALA A 249 -7.74 9.81 -5.81
C ALA A 249 -6.66 8.77 -6.15
N LEU A 250 -7.01 7.68 -6.83
CA LEU A 250 -6.04 6.66 -7.22
C LEU A 250 -4.97 7.24 -8.15
N PRO A 251 -3.70 6.82 -7.99
CA PRO A 251 -2.65 7.19 -8.94
C PRO A 251 -3.09 6.81 -10.36
N LYS A 252 -3.02 7.76 -11.29
CA LYS A 252 -3.36 7.50 -12.69
C LYS A 252 -2.32 6.54 -13.27
N VAL A 253 -2.66 5.26 -13.32
CA VAL A 253 -1.88 4.26 -14.05
C VAL A 253 -1.95 4.66 -15.53
N VAL A 254 -0.82 5.10 -16.09
CA VAL A 254 -0.73 5.33 -17.53
C VAL A 254 -0.71 3.96 -18.18
N ARG A 255 -1.89 3.53 -18.66
CA ARG A 255 -2.08 2.28 -19.43
C ARG A 255 -1.45 2.41 -20.83
#